data_AF-L1JB27-F1
#
_entry.id   AF-L1JB27-F1
#
_cell.length_a   1.000
_cell.length_b   1.000
_cell.length_c   1.000
_cell.angle_alpha   90.00
_cell.angle_beta   90.00
_cell.angle_gamma   90.00
#
_symmetry.space_group_name_H-M   'P 1'
#
loop_
_entity.id
_entity.type
_entity.pdbx_description
1 polymer ?
#
loop_
_entity_poly.entity_id
_entity_poly.type
_entity_poly.pdbx_seq_one_letter_code
_entity_poly.pdbx_strand_id
1 'polypeptide(L)'
;MLCPLFRRLQGEERESSFPAIYNERQQEILKLLQSCGSDIICLEFWVNNEEIVKMYRDKLGSKYQWMQLSRTGGRGDGLVTLVKHEIELLDQQDIIFHDFGDRVAMLARMKLSSSR
;
A
#
# COMPACT_ATOMS: atom_id res chain seq x y z
N MET A 1 -1.30 -1.27 10.98
CA MET A 1 -1.54 -0.65 9.66
C MET A 1 -0.74 0.64 9.64
N LEU A 2 0.24 0.77 8.74
CA LEU A 2 0.93 2.03 8.53
C LEU A 2 0.04 2.88 7.60
N CYS A 3 -0.12 4.17 7.90
CA CYS A 3 -0.79 5.15 7.04
C CYS A 3 0.28 6.09 6.44
N PRO A 4 0.92 5.71 5.32
CA PRO A 4 1.94 6.53 4.67
C PRO A 4 1.45 7.86 4.11
N LEU A 5 0.14 8.13 4.08
CA LEU A 5 -0.41 9.20 3.25
C LEU A 5 -0.71 10.49 4.01
N PHE A 6 -1.13 10.39 5.27
CA PHE A 6 -1.67 11.54 5.98
C PHE A 6 -0.83 11.88 7.20
N ARG A 7 0.12 12.80 7.02
CA ARG A 7 0.75 13.52 8.12
C ARG A 7 0.49 15.02 7.96
N ARG A 8 -0.08 15.64 9.00
CA ARG A 8 -0.17 17.09 9.09
C ARG A 8 1.16 17.64 9.63
N LEU A 9 1.65 18.70 9.01
CA LEU A 9 2.75 19.50 9.54
C LEU A 9 2.18 20.51 10.56
N GLN A 10 3.00 21.41 11.09
CA GLN A 10 2.49 22.44 12.00
C GLN A 10 1.45 23.31 11.27
N GLY A 11 0.26 23.47 11.88
CA GLY A 11 -0.86 24.19 11.28
C GLY A 11 -1.71 23.34 10.35
N GLU A 12 -2.16 23.94 9.24
CA GLU A 12 -3.05 23.31 8.24
C GLU A 12 -2.29 22.63 7.09
N GLU A 13 -0.96 22.73 7.08
CA GLU A 13 -0.14 22.18 6.01
C GLU A 13 -0.10 20.64 6.06
N ARG A 14 -0.20 20.02 4.89
CA ARG A 14 -0.11 18.57 4.73
C ARG A 14 1.28 18.22 4.21
N GLU A 15 1.87 17.17 4.76
CA GLU A 15 3.16 16.66 4.29
C GLU A 15 3.13 16.31 2.79
N SER A 16 1.98 15.84 2.30
CA SER A 16 1.73 15.54 0.88
C SER A 16 1.95 16.74 -0.05
N SER A 17 1.95 17.97 0.47
CA SER A 17 2.24 19.19 -0.30
C SER A 17 3.75 19.40 -0.55
N PHE A 18 4.62 18.61 0.07
CA PHE A 18 6.07 18.81 0.04
C PHE A 18 6.81 17.53 -0.40
N PRO A 19 7.17 17.41 -1.68
CA PRO A 19 7.85 16.24 -2.24
C PRO A 19 9.07 15.76 -1.49
N ALA A 20 9.95 16.67 -1.07
CA ALA A 20 11.15 16.30 -0.32
C ALA A 20 10.80 15.59 1.00
N ILE A 21 9.78 16.08 1.72
CA ILE A 21 9.40 15.57 3.03
C ILE A 21 8.70 14.22 2.91
N TYR A 22 7.71 14.10 2.01
CA TYR A 22 7.03 12.81 1.88
C TYR A 22 7.96 11.75 1.30
N ASN A 23 8.85 12.09 0.37
CA ASN A 23 9.80 11.12 -0.19
C ASN A 23 10.74 10.56 0.87
N GLU A 24 11.25 11.41 1.77
CA GLU A 24 12.07 10.96 2.89
C GLU A 24 11.31 9.97 3.79
N ARG A 25 10.08 10.31 4.18
CA ARG A 25 9.25 9.40 4.98
C ARG A 25 8.94 8.08 4.26
N GLN A 26 8.68 8.11 2.95
CA GLN A 26 8.44 6.88 2.17
C GLN A 26 9.69 5.97 2.18
N GLN A 27 10.89 6.53 2.11
CA GLN A 27 12.14 5.75 2.22
C GLN A 27 12.31 5.12 3.60
N GLU A 28 11.95 5.81 4.68
CA GLU A 28 11.98 5.26 6.03
C GLU A 28 10.97 4.12 6.22
N ILE A 29 9.74 4.29 5.70
CA ILE A 29 8.72 3.24 5.72
C ILE A 29 9.22 2.03 4.94
N LEU A 30 9.82 2.21 3.76
CA LEU A 30 10.40 1.10 2.99
C LEU A 30 11.48 0.35 3.77
N LYS A 31 12.39 1.06 4.45
CA LYS A 31 13.41 0.44 5.30
C LYS A 31 12.78 -0.39 6.42
N LEU A 32 11.73 0.12 7.06
CA LEU A 32 10.98 -0.60 8.09
C LEU A 32 10.32 -1.87 7.53
N LEU A 33 9.62 -1.75 6.40
CA LEU A 33 8.96 -2.90 5.76
C LEU A 33 9.97 -4.00 5.37
N GLN A 34 11.14 -3.60 4.87
CA GLN A 34 12.21 -4.52 4.52
C GLN A 34 12.81 -5.21 5.75
N SER A 35 12.93 -4.52 6.89
CA SER A 35 13.49 -5.09 8.12
C SER A 35 12.49 -5.97 8.88
N CYS A 36 11.19 -5.66 8.83
CA CYS A 36 10.15 -6.47 9.47
C CYS A 36 10.01 -7.86 8.83
N GLY A 37 10.22 -7.97 7.52
CA GLY A 37 10.18 -9.27 6.82
C GLY A 37 8.81 -9.97 6.80
N SER A 38 7.72 -9.22 6.99
CA SER A 38 6.35 -9.72 7.06
C SER A 38 5.94 -10.52 5.82
N ASP A 39 5.15 -11.58 5.98
CA ASP A 39 4.68 -12.38 4.83
C ASP A 39 3.60 -11.67 4.01
N ILE A 40 2.82 -10.83 4.68
CA ILE A 40 1.75 -10.02 4.10
C ILE A 40 1.87 -8.61 4.65
N ILE A 41 1.80 -7.61 3.77
CA ILE A 41 1.86 -6.18 4.11
C ILE A 41 0.60 -5.51 3.55
N CYS A 42 -0.17 -4.84 4.41
CA CYS A 42 -1.35 -4.06 4.01
C CYS A 42 -1.16 -2.58 4.37
N LEU A 43 -1.25 -1.69 3.39
CA LEU A 43 -1.04 -0.26 3.56
C LEU A 43 -2.15 0.54 2.90
N GLU A 44 -2.47 1.68 3.48
CA GLU A 44 -3.09 2.79 2.74
C GLU A 44 -2.03 3.40 1.82
N PHE A 45 -2.32 3.61 0.53
CA PHE A 45 -1.27 3.88 -0.46
C PHE A 45 -1.67 4.90 -1.53
N TRP A 46 -0.70 5.69 -2.02
CA TRP A 46 -0.87 6.57 -3.19
C TRP A 46 -0.78 5.75 -4.47
N VAL A 47 -1.86 5.03 -4.77
CA VAL A 47 -1.98 4.12 -5.92
C VAL A 47 -1.81 4.80 -7.28
N ASN A 48 -2.11 6.11 -7.37
CA ASN A 48 -1.98 6.89 -8.62
C ASN A 48 -0.74 7.79 -8.66
N ASN A 49 0.12 7.74 -7.63
CA ASN A 49 1.40 8.44 -7.66
C ASN A 49 2.47 7.50 -8.25
N GLU A 50 2.72 7.62 -9.55
CA GLU A 50 3.61 6.71 -10.29
C GLU A 50 5.03 6.65 -9.71
N GLU A 51 5.56 7.78 -9.23
CA GLU A 51 6.90 7.84 -8.62
C GLU A 51 6.96 6.99 -7.34
N ILE A 52 5.97 7.14 -6.46
CA ILE A 52 5.88 6.37 -5.21
C ILE A 52 5.58 4.89 -5.49
N VAL A 53 4.67 4.59 -6.41
CA VAL A 53 4.38 3.21 -6.83
C VAL A 53 5.65 2.54 -7.35
N LYS A 54 6.38 3.22 -8.24
CA LYS A 54 7.64 2.71 -8.80
C LYS A 54 8.68 2.48 -7.71
N MET A 55 8.86 3.44 -6.80
CA MET A 55 9.78 3.33 -5.67
C MET A 55 9.53 2.07 -4.83
N TYR A 56 8.27 1.79 -4.50
CA TYR A 56 7.91 0.60 -3.73
C TYR A 56 8.07 -0.69 -4.55
N ARG A 57 7.65 -0.70 -5.82
CA ARG A 57 7.83 -1.87 -6.70
C ARG A 57 9.30 -2.22 -6.90
N ASP A 58 10.16 -1.23 -7.10
CA ASP A 58 11.61 -1.46 -7.26
C ASP A 58 12.24 -2.09 -6.00
N LYS A 59 11.71 -1.76 -4.81
CA LYS A 59 12.28 -2.23 -3.52
C LYS A 59 11.67 -3.52 -2.97
N LEU A 60 10.40 -3.79 -3.29
CA LEU A 60 9.63 -4.92 -2.72
C LEU A 60 9.14 -5.90 -3.78
N GLY A 61 9.00 -5.50 -5.04
CA GLY A 61 8.33 -6.29 -6.09
C GLY A 61 9.03 -7.60 -6.47
N SER A 62 10.30 -7.79 -6.10
CA SER A 62 11.01 -9.07 -6.31
C SER A 62 10.67 -10.14 -5.27
N LYS A 63 10.09 -9.73 -4.13
CA LYS A 63 9.74 -10.62 -3.01
C LYS A 63 8.24 -10.82 -2.86
N TYR A 64 7.45 -9.85 -3.33
CA TYR A 64 6.02 -9.80 -3.10
C TYR A 64 5.23 -9.68 -4.41
N GLN A 65 4.14 -10.42 -4.50
CA GLN A 65 3.02 -10.17 -5.38
C GLN A 65 2.34 -8.85 -4.98
N TRP A 66 1.92 -8.06 -5.98
CA TRP A 66 1.39 -6.71 -5.78
C TRP A 66 -0.09 -6.65 -6.13
N MET A 67 -0.95 -6.44 -5.13
CA MET A 67 -2.38 -6.19 -5.32
C MET A 67 -2.69 -4.76 -4.84
N GLN A 68 -3.40 -3.98 -5.65
CA GLN A 68 -3.80 -2.63 -5.27
C GLN A 68 -5.25 -2.35 -5.64
N LEU A 69 -5.90 -1.52 -4.84
CA LEU A 69 -7.26 -1.08 -5.08
C LEU A 69 -7.35 0.42 -4.84
N SER A 70 -7.75 1.16 -5.88
CA SER A 70 -7.95 2.60 -5.79
C SER A 70 -9.31 2.91 -5.17
N ARG A 71 -9.36 4.00 -4.38
CA ARG A 71 -10.65 4.58 -4.00
C ARG A 71 -11.40 5.10 -5.22
N THR A 72 -12.72 5.13 -5.11
CA THR A 72 -13.59 5.75 -6.11
C THR A 72 -13.46 7.28 -6.11
N GLY A 73 -14.03 7.95 -7.10
CA GLY A 73 -14.10 9.41 -7.12
C GLY A 73 -12.78 10.15 -7.37
N GLY A 74 -11.75 9.45 -7.86
CA GLY A 74 -10.49 10.08 -8.29
C GLY A 74 -9.64 10.66 -7.15
N ARG A 75 -9.75 10.11 -5.93
CA ARG A 75 -9.05 10.61 -4.74
C ARG A 75 -7.52 10.50 -4.82
N GLY A 76 -7.01 9.61 -5.67
CA GLY A 76 -5.57 9.40 -5.91
C GLY A 76 -4.91 8.40 -4.95
N ASP A 77 -5.59 8.07 -3.86
CA ASP A 77 -5.20 7.07 -2.86
C ASP A 77 -6.10 5.83 -2.88
N GLY A 78 -5.68 4.83 -2.10
CA GLY A 78 -6.31 3.52 -2.04
C GLY A 78 -5.59 2.63 -1.04
N LEU A 79 -5.57 1.34 -1.32
CA LEU A 79 -4.78 0.37 -0.56
C LEU A 79 -3.87 -0.43 -1.47
N VAL A 80 -2.77 -0.91 -0.89
CA VAL A 80 -1.92 -1.94 -1.47
C VAL A 80 -1.79 -3.09 -0.48
N THR A 81 -1.89 -4.31 -0.99
CA THR A 81 -1.62 -5.55 -0.29
C THR A 81 -0.48 -6.26 -1.01
N LEU A 82 0.64 -6.44 -0.31
CA LEU A 82 1.82 -7.16 -0.78
C LEU A 82 1.88 -8.51 -0.11
N VAL A 83 2.06 -9.58 -0.89
CA VAL A 83 2.03 -10.96 -0.41
C VAL A 83 3.28 -11.67 -0.91
N LYS A 84 4.06 -12.32 -0.04
CA LYS A 84 5.27 -13.03 -0.47
C LYS A 84 4.94 -14.06 -1.55
N HIS A 85 5.83 -14.22 -2.54
CA HIS A 85 5.62 -15.14 -3.66
C HIS A 85 5.41 -16.62 -3.27
N GLU A 86 5.82 -17.00 -2.07
CA GLU A 86 5.62 -18.33 -1.48
C GLU A 86 4.17 -18.58 -1.00
N ILE A 87 3.34 -17.54 -0.93
CA ILE A 87 1.92 -17.66 -0.60
C ILE A 87 1.10 -17.66 -1.89
N GLU A 88 0.25 -18.66 -2.04
CA GLU A 88 -0.64 -18.79 -3.20
C GLU A 88 -1.89 -17.93 -2.99
N LEU A 89 -2.13 -16.98 -3.88
CA LEU A 89 -3.38 -16.22 -3.95
C LEU A 89 -4.44 -17.06 -4.66
N LEU A 90 -5.50 -17.45 -3.94
CA LEU A 90 -6.57 -18.28 -4.47
C LEU A 90 -7.71 -17.47 -5.09
N ASP A 91 -8.03 -16.32 -4.49
CA ASP A 91 -9.11 -15.44 -4.92
C ASP A 91 -8.94 -14.04 -4.34
N GLN A 92 -9.45 -13.03 -5.07
CA GLN A 92 -9.47 -11.64 -4.65
C GLN A 92 -10.81 -11.01 -5.03
N GLN A 93 -11.43 -10.34 -4.05
CA GLN A 93 -12.63 -9.55 -4.25
C GLN A 93 -12.42 -8.12 -3.75
N ASP A 94 -12.68 -7.17 -4.63
CA ASP A 94 -12.72 -5.75 -4.29
C ASP A 94 -14.10 -5.39 -3.73
N ILE A 95 -14.12 -4.65 -2.64
CA ILE A 95 -15.33 -4.19 -1.95
C ILE A 95 -15.34 -2.67 -2.02
N ILE A 96 -16.34 -2.13 -2.71
CA ILE A 96 -16.55 -0.69 -2.83
C ILE A 96 -17.66 -0.30 -1.85
N PHE A 97 -17.36 0.61 -0.93
CA PHE A 97 -18.37 1.19 -0.06
C PHE A 97 -18.94 2.43 -0.76
N HIS A 98 -20.21 2.36 -1.18
CA HIS A 98 -20.94 3.49 -1.78
C HIS A 98 -21.38 4.50 -0.71
N ASP A 99 -20.43 4.99 0.08
CA ASP A 99 -20.62 6.02 1.09
C ASP A 99 -19.94 7.33 0.71
N PHE A 100 -20.15 8.37 1.52
CA PHE A 100 -19.57 9.70 1.31
C PHE A 100 -18.03 9.73 1.35
N GLY A 101 -17.41 8.66 1.85
CA GLY A 101 -15.98 8.55 2.01
C GLY A 101 -15.27 7.90 0.83
N ASP A 102 -15.97 7.42 -0.20
CA ASP A 102 -15.36 6.67 -1.31
C ASP A 102 -14.47 5.52 -0.79
N ARG A 103 -14.88 4.87 0.31
CA ARG A 103 -14.05 3.87 0.98
C ARG A 103 -14.00 2.59 0.14
N VAL A 104 -12.90 1.87 0.25
CA VAL A 104 -12.72 0.57 -0.40
C VAL A 104 -12.08 -0.43 0.56
N ALA A 105 -12.31 -1.71 0.34
CA ALA A 105 -11.62 -2.80 1.00
C ALA A 105 -11.29 -3.90 -0.02
N MET A 106 -10.32 -4.75 0.32
CA MET A 106 -9.96 -5.92 -0.47
C MET A 106 -10.07 -7.15 0.43
N LEU A 107 -10.79 -8.15 -0.05
CA LEU A 107 -10.84 -9.47 0.54
C LEU A 107 -10.02 -10.41 -0.33
N ALA A 108 -8.99 -11.02 0.25
CA ALA A 108 -8.14 -11.96 -0.45
C ALA A 108 -8.09 -13.29 0.32
N ARG A 109 -8.30 -14.39 -0.41
CA ARG A 109 -8.17 -15.74 0.12
C ARG A 109 -6.85 -16.32 -0.36
N MET A 110 -6.06 -16.80 0.58
CA MET A 110 -4.69 -17.24 0.34
C MET A 110 -4.45 -18.62 0.94
N LYS A 111 -3.43 -19.31 0.41
CA LYS A 111 -2.97 -20.60 0.91
C LYS A 111 -1.46 -20.53 1.11
N LEU A 112 -1.01 -20.94 2.28
CA LEU A 112 0.41 -21.17 2.52
C LEU A 112 0.84 -22.36 1.66
N SER A 113 1.82 -22.16 0.78
CA SER A 113 2.42 -23.29 0.07
C SER A 113 3.06 -24.18 1.13
N SER A 114 2.53 -25.40 1.29
CA SER A 114 3.17 -26.39 2.16
C SER A 114 4.50 -26.75 1.51
N SER A 115 5.60 -26.44 2.19
CA SER A 115 6.92 -26.95 1.85
C SER A 115 6.82 -28.47 1.72
N ARG A 116 7.20 -29.01 0.55
CA ARG A 116 7.49 -30.44 0.44
C ARG A 116 8.83 -30.73 1.12
#